data_AF-A0A536I3E5-F1
#
_entry.id   AF-A0A536I3E5-F1
#
_cell.length_a   1.000
_cell.length_b   1.000
_cell.length_c   1.000
_cell.angle_alpha   90.00
_cell.angle_beta   90.00
_cell.angle_gamma   90.00
#
_symmetry.space_group_name_H-M   'P 1'
#
loop_
_entity.id
_entity.type
_entity.pdbx_description
1 polymer ?
#
loop_
_entity_poly.entity_id
_entity_poly.type
_entity_poly.pdbx_seq_one_letter_code
_entity_poly.pdbx_strand_id
1 'polypeptide(L)'
;MGSPGARKATTVTIRFLDDEIMEGRVANISLNQPNIEVQMPDEASNNERALIPFPSIKRITLTAGEPSSEERARAERKVAIRFQDGEVLKGYLD
;
A
#
# COMPACT_ATOMS: atom_id res chain seq x y z
N MET A 1 -24.34 -9.55 -10.18
CA MET A 1 -23.82 -8.59 -9.18
C MET A 1 -22.42 -9.05 -8.80
N GLY A 2 -21.39 -8.46 -9.39
CA GLY A 2 -19.99 -8.77 -9.05
C GLY A 2 -19.53 -7.85 -7.94
N SER A 3 -19.09 -8.41 -6.82
CA SER A 3 -18.56 -7.66 -5.68
C SER A 3 -17.39 -6.76 -6.10
N PRO A 4 -17.28 -5.53 -5.54
CA PRO A 4 -16.18 -4.62 -5.87
C PRO A 4 -14.86 -5.30 -5.50
N GLY A 5 -13.92 -5.26 -6.44
CA GLY A 5 -12.70 -6.07 -6.49
C GLY A 5 -12.00 -6.22 -5.14
N ALA A 6 -11.74 -7.47 -4.76
CA ALA A 6 -10.74 -7.78 -3.77
C ALA A 6 -9.41 -7.24 -4.28
N ARG A 7 -9.02 -6.05 -3.80
CA ARG A 7 -7.69 -5.50 -4.06
C ARG A 7 -6.70 -6.55 -3.60
N LYS A 8 -5.91 -7.06 -4.54
CA LYS A 8 -4.88 -8.07 -4.27
C LYS A 8 -3.99 -7.51 -3.16
N ALA A 9 -3.80 -8.27 -2.07
CA ALA A 9 -2.97 -7.82 -0.97
C ALA A 9 -1.57 -7.49 -1.49
N THR A 10 -1.12 -6.27 -1.23
CA THR A 10 0.15 -5.72 -1.71
C THR A 10 1.20 -5.90 -0.64
N THR A 11 2.38 -6.41 -1.02
CA THR A 11 3.53 -6.42 -0.11
C THR A 11 4.00 -5.00 0.14
N VAL A 12 4.18 -4.67 1.41
CA VAL A 12 4.69 -3.38 1.86
C VAL A 12 5.90 -3.56 2.73
N THR A 13 6.82 -2.62 2.62
CA THR A 13 7.93 -2.44 3.56
C THR A 13 7.72 -1.11 4.29
N ILE A 14 7.61 -1.17 5.61
CA ILE A 14 7.41 -0.01 6.48
C ILE A 14 8.74 0.26 7.19
N ARG A 15 9.19 1.52 7.14
CA ARG A 15 10.29 2.03 7.96
C ARG A 15 9.70 2.93 9.03
N PHE A 16 9.99 2.63 10.30
CA PHE A 16 9.54 3.40 11.45
C PHE A 16 10.46 4.61 11.72
N LEU A 17 10.03 5.48 12.64
CA LEU A 17 10.79 6.69 13.02
C LEU A 17 12.16 6.39 13.64
N ASP A 18 12.27 5.28 14.36
CA ASP A 18 13.49 4.75 14.98
C ASP A 18 14.38 3.95 14.02
N ASP A 19 14.03 3.97 12.72
CA ASP A 19 14.70 3.22 11.65
C ASP A 19 14.51 1.69 11.68
N GLU A 20 13.61 1.16 12.52
CA GLU A 20 13.16 -0.23 12.40
C GLU A 20 12.45 -0.46 11.06
N ILE A 21 12.54 -1.69 10.54
CA ILE A 21 11.94 -2.09 9.27
C ILE A 21 11.04 -3.30 9.48
N MET A 22 9.80 -3.21 8.98
CA MET A 22 8.84 -4.31 8.98
C MET A 22 8.35 -4.58 7.55
N GLU A 23 8.25 -5.86 7.19
CA GLU A 23 7.62 -6.31 5.96
C GLU A 23 6.30 -7.01 6.26
N GLY A 24 5.28 -6.74 5.45
CA GLY A 24 4.01 -7.43 5.55
C GLY A 24 3.12 -7.20 4.33
N ARG A 25 1.87 -7.64 4.43
CA ARG A 25 0.89 -7.51 3.35
C ARG A 25 -0.27 -6.64 3.78
N VAL A 26 -0.70 -5.71 2.92
CA VAL A 26 -1.86 -4.86 3.17
C VAL A 26 -2.91 -5.11 2.10
N ALA A 27 -4.15 -5.37 2.51
CA ALA A 27 -5.27 -5.50 1.58
C ALA A 27 -5.69 -4.13 1.03
N ASN A 28 -5.60 -3.09 1.85
CA ASN A 28 -5.97 -1.73 1.50
C ASN A 28 -5.22 -0.72 2.38
N ILE A 29 -4.83 0.41 1.81
CA ILE A 29 -4.32 1.56 2.57
C ILE A 29 -5.31 2.70 2.38
N SER A 30 -5.77 3.27 3.50
CA SER A 30 -6.63 4.45 3.49
C SER A 30 -6.04 5.53 4.39
N LEU A 31 -5.80 6.71 3.83
CA LEU A 31 -5.36 7.89 4.59
C LEU A 31 -6.51 8.51 5.41
N ASN A 32 -7.74 8.01 5.27
CA ASN A 32 -8.89 8.45 6.06
C ASN A 32 -8.92 7.80 7.45
N GLN A 33 -8.11 6.76 7.67
CA GLN A 33 -7.93 6.12 8.96
C GLN A 33 -6.57 6.52 9.55
N PRO A 34 -6.42 6.57 10.88
CA PRO A 34 -5.16 6.96 11.51
C PRO A 34 -4.11 5.83 11.50
N ASN A 35 -4.49 4.62 11.10
CA ASN A 35 -3.65 3.42 11.17
C ASN A 35 -3.72 2.61 9.88
N ILE A 36 -2.71 1.77 9.65
CA ILE A 36 -2.69 0.72 8.63
C ILE A 36 -2.73 -0.64 9.32
N GLU A 37 -3.60 -1.53 8.84
CA GLU A 37 -3.62 -2.94 9.22
C GLU A 37 -2.72 -3.74 8.28
N VAL A 38 -1.67 -4.35 8.82
CA VAL A 38 -0.68 -5.13 8.09
C VAL A 38 -0.80 -6.59 8.51
N GLN A 39 -0.96 -7.48 7.54
CA GLN A 39 -0.89 -8.93 7.75
C GLN A 39 0.57 -9.35 7.78
N MET A 40 0.93 -10.10 8.82
CA MET A 40 2.28 -10.62 8.98
C MET A 40 2.41 -11.92 8.18
N PRO A 41 3.57 -12.18 7.53
CA PRO A 41 3.77 -13.39 6.74
C PRO A 41 4.00 -14.65 7.59
N ASP A 42 4.23 -14.51 8.90
CA ASP A 42 4.56 -15.61 9.80
C ASP A 42 3.30 -16.17 10.49
N GLU A 43 2.82 -17.32 10.00
CA GLU A 43 1.70 -18.09 10.56
C GLU A 43 2.07 -18.84 11.86
N ALA A 44 3.36 -18.91 12.24
CA ALA A 44 3.80 -19.62 13.44
C ALA A 44 3.63 -18.80 14.73
N SER A 45 3.37 -17.50 14.61
CA SER A 45 3.10 -16.62 15.75
C SER A 45 1.61 -16.27 15.81
N ASN A 46 1.05 -16.11 17.01
CA ASN A 46 -0.33 -15.63 17.20
C ASN A 46 -0.53 -14.15 16.75
N ASN A 47 0.49 -13.55 16.12
CA ASN A 47 0.47 -12.18 15.62
C ASN A 47 0.23 -12.18 14.12
N GLU A 48 -0.95 -12.62 13.70
CA GLU A 48 -1.35 -12.65 12.28
C GLU A 48 -1.47 -11.23 11.68
N ARG A 49 -1.72 -10.23 12.53
CA ARG A 49 -1.97 -8.84 12.11
C ARG A 49 -1.35 -7.82 13.06
N ALA A 50 -0.83 -6.75 12.48
CA ALA A 50 -0.31 -5.59 13.19
C ALA A 50 -1.09 -4.33 12.79
N LEU A 51 -1.44 -3.50 13.78
CA LEU A 51 -2.08 -2.22 13.57
C LEU A 51 -1.05 -1.10 13.79
N ILE A 52 -0.65 -0.44 12.71
CA ILE A 52 0.45 0.52 12.71
C ILE A 52 -0.08 1.95 12.57
N PRO A 53 0.13 2.85 13.54
CA PRO A 53 -0.25 4.25 13.42
C PRO A 53 0.56 4.98 12.35
N PHE A 54 -0.07 5.83 11.54
CA PHE A 54 0.64 6.67 10.57
C PHE A 54 1.75 7.55 11.20
N PRO A 55 1.55 8.16 12.39
CA PRO A 55 2.58 9.00 12.99
C PRO A 55 3.88 8.27 13.34
N SER A 56 3.87 6.95 13.53
CA SER A 56 5.09 6.17 13.79
C SER A 56 5.85 5.77 12.52
N ILE A 57 5.29 6.03 11.35
CA ILE A 57 5.85 5.63 10.07
C ILE A 57 6.68 6.76 9.48
N LYS A 58 7.95 6.46 9.19
CA LYS A 58 8.86 7.34 8.45
C LYS A 58 8.68 7.20 6.95
N ARG A 59 8.48 5.98 6.45
CA ARG A 59 8.31 5.68 5.02
C ARG A 59 7.53 4.38 4.81
N ILE A 60 6.65 4.36 3.81
CA ILE A 60 6.00 3.15 3.29
C ILE A 60 6.47 2.93 1.86
N THR A 61 7.02 1.77 1.58
CA THR A 61 7.33 1.31 0.22
C THR A 61 6.26 0.32 -0.20
N LEU A 62 5.56 0.62 -1.29
CA LEU A 62 4.57 -0.26 -1.90
C LEU A 62 5.25 -1.05 -3.03
N THR A 63 5.31 -2.37 -2.90
CA THR A 63 5.83 -3.22 -3.97
C THR A 63 4.70 -3.48 -4.95
N ALA A 64 4.45 -2.54 -5.85
CA ALA A 64 3.51 -2.71 -6.95
C ALA A 64 4.21 -3.45 -8.11
N GLY A 65 3.62 -4.56 -8.56
CA GLY A 65 3.99 -5.16 -9.84
C GLY A 65 3.58 -4.28 -11.02
N GLU A 66 4.01 -4.63 -12.24
CA GLU A 66 3.46 -3.97 -13.43
C GLU A 66 1.93 -4.10 -13.45
N PRO A 67 1.20 -3.01 -13.77
CA PRO A 67 -0.25 -3.08 -13.90
C PRO A 67 -0.63 -4.10 -14.96
N SER A 68 -1.61 -4.95 -14.65
CA SER A 68 -2.13 -5.97 -15.55
C SER A 68 -2.75 -5.35 -16.81
N SER A 69 -2.88 -6.14 -17.87
CA SER A 69 -3.49 -5.68 -19.13
C SER A 69 -4.92 -5.16 -18.92
N GLU A 70 -5.67 -5.73 -17.98
CA GLU A 70 -7.03 -5.31 -17.65
C GLU A 70 -7.05 -3.97 -16.90
N GLU A 71 -6.15 -3.76 -15.93
CA GLU A 71 -6.00 -2.48 -15.23
C GLU A 71 -5.53 -1.37 -16.20
N ARG A 72 -4.64 -1.71 -17.15
CA ARG A 72 -4.22 -0.78 -18.21
C ARG A 72 -5.36 -0.42 -19.15
N ALA A 73 -6.26 -1.37 -19.45
CA ALA A 73 -7.40 -1.16 -20.33
C ALA A 73 -8.54 -0.37 -19.64
N ARG A 74 -8.68 -0.52 -18.31
CA ARG A 74 -9.67 0.18 -17.50
C ARG A 74 -9.27 1.61 -17.13
N ALA A 75 -7.96 1.88 -17.08
CA ALA A 75 -7.47 3.20 -16.72
C ALA A 75 -7.83 4.26 -17.77
N GLU A 76 -8.93 4.98 -17.52
CA GLU A 76 -9.40 6.04 -18.40
C GLU A 76 -8.41 7.21 -18.43
N ARG A 77 -7.65 7.42 -17.34
CA ARG A 77 -6.73 8.56 -17.19
C ARG A 77 -5.46 8.17 -16.43
N LYS A 78 -4.31 8.58 -16.95
CA LYS A 78 -3.05 8.58 -16.20
C LYS A 78 -2.98 9.86 -15.37
N VAL A 79 -2.72 9.74 -14.07
CA VAL A 79 -2.44 10.87 -13.19
C VAL A 79 -0.95 10.97 -12.91
N ALA A 80 -0.46 12.21 -12.83
CA ALA A 80 0.87 12.51 -12.35
C ALA A 80 0.74 13.44 -11.15
N ILE A 81 1.09 12.95 -9.96
CA ILE A 81 1.18 13.75 -8.74
C ILE A 81 2.58 14.34 -8.70
N ARG A 82 2.66 15.67 -8.65
CA ARG A 82 3.93 16.40 -8.51
C ARG A 82 4.10 16.81 -7.06
N PHE A 83 5.22 16.44 -6.46
CA PHE A 83 5.60 16.88 -5.12
C PHE A 83 6.41 18.18 -5.21
N GLN A 84 6.45 18.92 -4.10
CA GLN A 84 7.14 20.22 -4.04
C GLN A 84 8.67 20.08 -4.17
N ASP A 85 9.22 18.90 -3.87
CA ASP A 85 10.62 18.54 -4.08
C ASP A 85 10.96 18.19 -5.55
N GLY A 86 9.95 18.19 -6.44
CA GLY A 86 10.10 17.87 -7.86
C GLY A 86 9.89 16.40 -8.21
N GLU A 87 9.62 15.52 -7.24
CA GLU A 87 9.28 14.13 -7.53
C GLU A 87 7.92 14.02 -8.24
N VAL A 88 7.80 13.03 -9.14
CA VAL A 88 6.58 12.80 -9.92
C VAL A 88 6.14 11.34 -9.77
N LEU A 89 5.06 11.12 -9.02
CA LEU A 89 4.39 9.82 -8.96
C LEU A 89 3.38 9.71 -10.10
N LYS A 90 3.55 8.71 -10.96
CA LYS A 90 2.60 8.40 -12.04
C LYS A 90 1.72 7.25 -11.60
N GLY A 91 0.41 7.45 -11.65
CA GLY A 91 -0.60 6.45 -11.33
C GLY A 91 -1.65 6.34 -12.42
N TYR A 92 -2.46 5.30 -12.34
CA TYR A 92 -3.65 5.12 -13.15
C TYR A 92 -4.87 5.47 -12.29
N LEU A 93 -5.78 6.26 -12.84
CA LEU A 93 -7.03 6.62 -12.19
C LEU A 93 -8.16 5.80 -12.83
N ASP A 94 -8.88 5.05 -12.00
CA ASP A 94 -10.14 4.35 -12.30
C ASP A 94 -11.30 5.25 -11.87
#